data_AF-A0A0A9ZBV6-F1
#
_entry.id   AF-A0A0A9ZBV6-F1
#
_cell.length_a   1.000
_cell.length_b   1.000
_cell.length_c   1.000
_cell.angle_alpha   90.00
_cell.angle_beta   90.00
_cell.angle_gamma   90.00
#
_symmetry.space_group_name_H-M   'P 1'
#
loop_
_entity.id
_entity.type
_entity.pdbx_description
1 polymer ?
#
loop_
_entity_poly.entity_id
_entity_poly.type
_entity_poly.pdbx_seq_one_letter_code
_entity_poly.pdbx_strand_id
1 'polypeptide(L)'
;WRTAFLHNDLCSQFLPSKRPLEKILFSIELGWRVSHAMSHHMFPNTQHDLEVAMFEPWLQWLPKKKLLFWRYVSWVYSPIVYTLIFPSSILIRWVTTGNDGFPEFVPLLVPAAMMLGSGFWATEVFFSAVYWWIVILLIASFTFGLVGINAGHHHPEVFHDGDIVKSNERMDWGVYQILAVQDRLEVSDSILGLVSFGDHCLHHLFPTLDHSNLASLYPELRQTCQEYGLELRGCSLWEAIKGQFLQLSRVHKLDFSSKHQ
;
A
#
# COMPACT_ATOMS: atom_id res chain seq x y z
N TRP A 1 19.31 1.65 -3.64
CA TRP A 1 19.98 0.69 -4.55
C TRP A 1 20.71 -0.47 -3.86
N ARG A 2 21.23 -0.34 -2.63
CA ARG A 2 21.79 -1.50 -1.88
C ARG A 2 20.79 -2.24 -0.97
N THR A 3 19.61 -1.69 -0.73
CA THR A 3 18.57 -2.28 0.14
C THR A 3 17.71 -3.33 -0.54
N ALA A 4 17.57 -3.32 -1.87
CA ALA A 4 16.80 -4.32 -2.61
C ALA A 4 17.47 -5.70 -2.66
N PHE A 5 18.81 -5.76 -2.56
CA PHE A 5 19.56 -7.02 -2.65
C PHE A 5 19.51 -7.86 -1.36
N LEU A 6 19.27 -7.25 -0.20
CA LEU A 6 19.14 -7.98 1.07
C LEU A 6 17.78 -8.68 1.22
N HIS A 7 16.82 -8.40 0.33
CA HIS A 7 15.44 -8.85 0.51
C HIS A 7 15.22 -10.33 0.13
N ASN A 8 16.01 -10.87 -0.81
CA ASN A 8 15.90 -12.27 -1.23
C ASN A 8 16.39 -13.26 -0.15
N ASP A 9 17.33 -12.86 0.70
CA ASP A 9 17.85 -13.74 1.76
C ASP A 9 16.92 -13.84 2.97
N LEU A 10 16.09 -12.82 3.24
CA LEU A 10 15.14 -12.87 4.36
C LEU A 10 13.87 -13.65 4.01
N CYS A 11 13.29 -13.47 2.82
CA CYS A 11 12.10 -14.24 2.42
C CYS A 11 12.37 -15.75 2.25
N SER A 12 13.61 -16.12 1.86
CA SER A 12 13.99 -17.53 1.71
C SER A 12 14.22 -18.25 3.05
N GLN A 13 14.46 -17.53 4.14
CA GLN A 13 14.69 -18.10 5.47
C GLN A 13 13.41 -18.37 6.27
N PHE A 14 12.27 -17.72 5.93
CA PHE A 14 11.03 -17.83 6.70
C PHE A 14 9.96 -18.77 6.10
N LEU A 15 10.18 -19.34 4.91
CA LEU A 15 9.20 -20.24 4.27
C LEU A 15 9.72 -21.69 4.22
N PRO A 16 9.08 -22.65 4.90
CA PRO A 16 9.43 -24.07 4.77
C PRO A 16 9.25 -24.52 3.32
N SER A 17 10.30 -25.12 2.76
CA SER A 17 10.43 -25.53 1.36
C SER A 17 9.57 -26.73 0.93
N LYS A 18 8.32 -26.86 1.39
CA LYS A 18 7.55 -28.09 1.19
C LYS A 18 6.07 -27.86 0.91
N ARG A 19 5.76 -27.39 -0.30
CA ARG A 19 4.61 -27.86 -1.13
C ARG A 19 4.55 -27.15 -2.50
N PRO A 20 4.53 -27.87 -3.63
CA PRO A 20 4.47 -27.25 -4.97
C PRO A 20 3.14 -26.51 -5.25
N LEU A 21 2.02 -27.01 -4.71
CA LEU A 21 0.69 -26.38 -4.84
C LEU A 21 0.60 -25.04 -4.09
N GLU A 22 1.32 -24.92 -2.97
CA GLU A 22 1.53 -23.66 -2.24
C GLU A 22 2.55 -22.73 -2.93
N LYS A 23 2.94 -23.01 -4.19
CA LYS A 23 3.67 -22.05 -5.03
C LYS A 23 2.85 -21.60 -6.25
N ILE A 24 1.76 -22.31 -6.56
CA ILE A 24 1.00 -22.14 -7.81
C ILE A 24 -0.03 -21.00 -7.73
N LEU A 25 -0.61 -20.74 -6.56
CA LEU A 25 -1.39 -19.52 -6.26
C LEU A 25 -0.52 -18.25 -6.00
N PHE A 26 0.80 -18.33 -6.09
CA PHE A 26 1.74 -17.48 -5.33
C PHE A 26 2.53 -16.52 -6.23
N SER A 27 1.84 -15.60 -6.89
CA SER A 27 2.46 -14.49 -7.66
C SER A 27 2.32 -13.14 -6.95
N ILE A 28 3.18 -12.16 -7.30
CA ILE A 28 3.16 -10.69 -7.07
C ILE A 28 2.50 -10.18 -5.78
N GLU A 29 1.22 -10.49 -5.58
CA GLU A 29 0.45 -10.28 -4.36
C GLU A 29 1.13 -10.82 -3.10
N LEU A 30 1.81 -11.97 -3.10
CA LEU A 30 2.47 -12.46 -1.88
C LEU A 30 3.63 -11.56 -1.46
N GLY A 31 4.46 -11.15 -2.42
CA GLY A 31 5.59 -10.25 -2.16
C GLY A 31 5.10 -8.93 -1.58
N TRP A 32 4.06 -8.35 -2.19
CA TRP A 32 3.41 -7.16 -1.67
C TRP A 32 2.78 -7.39 -0.29
N ARG A 33 1.98 -8.45 -0.08
CA ARG A 33 1.34 -8.77 1.21
C ARG A 33 2.36 -8.94 2.33
N VAL A 34 3.50 -9.60 2.05
CA VAL A 34 4.58 -9.77 3.03
C VAL A 34 5.22 -8.42 3.35
N SER A 35 5.54 -7.58 2.35
CA SER A 35 6.07 -6.24 2.63
C SER A 35 5.04 -5.35 3.33
N HIS A 36 3.77 -5.45 2.98
CA HIS A 36 2.70 -4.68 3.58
C HIS A 36 2.53 -5.05 5.06
N ALA A 37 2.48 -6.35 5.37
CA ALA A 37 2.42 -6.85 6.74
C ALA A 37 3.66 -6.54 7.57
N MET A 38 4.86 -6.82 7.03
CA MET A 38 6.09 -6.80 7.82
C MET A 38 6.80 -5.45 7.83
N SER A 39 6.52 -4.58 6.87
CA SER A 39 7.15 -3.26 6.74
C SER A 39 6.13 -2.14 6.85
N HIS A 40 5.05 -2.15 6.07
CA HIS A 40 4.08 -1.05 6.09
C HIS A 40 3.28 -1.01 7.41
N HIS A 41 2.68 -2.10 7.88
CA HIS A 41 1.98 -2.10 9.17
C HIS A 41 2.92 -1.95 10.37
N MET A 42 4.17 -2.39 10.27
CA MET A 42 5.13 -2.24 11.36
C MET A 42 5.67 -0.80 11.47
N PHE A 43 5.88 -0.14 10.33
CA PHE A 43 6.56 1.15 10.24
C PHE A 43 5.90 2.13 9.25
N PRO A 44 4.57 2.33 9.26
CA PRO A 44 3.88 3.13 8.24
C PRO A 44 4.40 4.57 8.17
N ASN A 45 4.52 5.12 6.96
CA ASN A 45 4.98 6.49 6.74
C ASN A 45 6.42 6.78 7.21
N THR A 46 7.27 5.76 7.34
CA THR A 46 8.70 5.94 7.68
C THR A 46 9.63 5.61 6.53
N GLN A 47 10.93 5.85 6.72
CA GLN A 47 11.95 5.34 5.79
C GLN A 47 12.05 3.80 5.77
N HIS A 48 11.52 3.13 6.79
CA HIS A 48 11.45 1.67 6.88
C HIS A 48 10.18 1.10 6.26
N ASP A 49 9.24 1.95 5.87
CA ASP A 49 8.09 1.60 5.06
C ASP A 49 8.53 1.39 3.61
N LEU A 50 8.49 0.14 3.14
CA LEU A 50 8.82 -0.19 1.76
C LEU A 50 7.84 0.46 0.78
N GLU A 51 6.59 0.72 1.18
CA GLU A 51 5.59 1.42 0.38
C GLU A 51 5.84 2.92 0.30
N VAL A 52 6.67 3.49 1.18
CA VAL A 52 7.21 4.84 0.99
C VAL A 52 8.50 4.77 0.18
N ALA A 53 9.40 3.86 0.53
CA ALA A 53 10.74 3.79 -0.06
C ALA A 53 10.71 3.39 -1.55
N MET A 54 9.76 2.55 -1.97
CA MET A 54 9.68 2.08 -3.37
C MET A 54 9.29 3.17 -4.36
N PHE A 55 8.57 4.20 -3.92
CA PHE A 55 8.19 5.31 -4.78
C PHE A 55 9.21 6.44 -4.79
N GLU A 56 10.27 6.38 -3.99
CA GLU A 56 11.34 7.39 -4.04
C GLU A 56 12.22 7.21 -5.30
N PRO A 57 12.59 8.30 -6.00
CA PRO A 57 12.31 9.71 -5.70
C PRO A 57 11.00 10.25 -6.31
N TRP A 58 10.22 9.42 -7.00
CA TRP A 58 9.05 9.81 -7.79
C TRP A 58 7.89 10.37 -6.96
N LEU A 59 7.54 9.76 -5.83
CA LEU A 59 6.54 10.29 -4.90
C LEU A 59 7.19 10.42 -3.52
N GLN A 60 7.42 11.66 -3.08
CA GLN A 60 8.13 11.94 -1.83
C GLN A 60 7.14 12.39 -0.77
N TRP A 61 6.73 11.50 0.13
CA TRP A 61 5.80 11.87 1.21
C TRP A 61 6.49 12.44 2.43
N LEU A 62 7.67 11.92 2.81
CA LEU A 62 8.38 12.36 4.02
C LEU A 62 8.64 13.89 4.04
N PRO A 63 8.46 14.57 5.18
CA PRO A 63 8.66 16.02 5.36
C PRO A 63 10.16 16.40 5.35
N LYS A 64 10.78 16.29 4.17
CA LYS A 64 12.18 16.66 3.91
C LYS A 64 12.27 17.81 2.91
N LYS A 65 13.49 18.32 2.69
CA LYS A 65 13.75 19.25 1.59
C LYS A 65 13.55 18.52 0.25
N LYS A 66 12.57 18.97 -0.54
CA LYS A 66 12.21 18.42 -1.86
C LYS A 66 12.43 19.49 -2.94
N LEU A 67 12.81 19.07 -4.15
CA LEU A 67 12.82 19.98 -5.31
C LEU A 67 11.39 20.33 -5.71
N LEU A 68 11.17 21.53 -6.27
CA LEU A 68 9.84 21.95 -6.74
C LEU A 68 9.23 20.96 -7.74
N PHE A 69 10.08 20.31 -8.56
CA PHE A 69 9.68 19.25 -9.47
C PHE A 69 8.95 18.11 -8.74
N TRP A 70 9.61 17.47 -7.76
CA TRP A 70 9.05 16.34 -7.00
C TRP A 70 7.84 16.72 -6.15
N ARG A 71 7.66 18.01 -5.84
CA ARG A 71 6.53 18.51 -5.04
C ARG A 71 5.25 18.69 -5.84
N TYR A 72 5.35 19.32 -7.01
CA TYR A 72 4.17 19.78 -7.76
C TYR A 72 3.98 19.08 -9.10
N VAL A 73 5.07 18.66 -9.77
CA VAL A 73 4.95 17.91 -11.03
C VAL A 73 4.48 16.48 -10.75
N SER A 74 4.78 15.95 -9.56
CA SER A 74 4.24 14.68 -9.07
C SER A 74 2.72 14.63 -9.05
N TRP A 75 2.04 15.76 -8.88
CA TRP A 75 0.58 15.80 -8.92
C TRP A 75 0.04 15.40 -10.30
N VAL A 76 0.77 15.74 -11.35
CA VAL A 76 0.38 15.46 -12.73
C VAL A 76 0.67 14.01 -13.11
N TYR A 77 1.83 13.47 -12.73
CA TYR A 77 2.21 12.11 -13.11
C TYR A 77 1.80 11.02 -12.12
N SER A 78 1.29 11.33 -10.92
CA SER A 78 0.85 10.31 -9.95
C SER A 78 -0.17 9.32 -10.54
N PRO A 79 -1.21 9.73 -11.29
CA PRO A 79 -2.13 8.79 -11.94
C PRO A 79 -1.41 7.81 -12.87
N ILE A 80 -0.37 8.26 -13.58
CA ILE A 80 0.46 7.41 -14.44
C ILE A 80 1.26 6.42 -13.57
N VAL A 81 1.84 6.88 -12.47
CA VAL A 81 2.53 5.99 -11.52
C VAL A 81 1.58 4.89 -11.03
N TYR A 82 0.32 5.21 -10.71
CA TYR A 82 -0.67 4.22 -10.28
C TYR A 82 -0.92 3.15 -11.35
N THR A 83 -1.03 3.54 -12.63
CA THR A 83 -1.20 2.57 -13.75
C THR A 83 -0.01 1.64 -13.94
N LEU A 84 1.18 2.00 -13.42
CA LEU A 84 2.43 1.28 -13.64
C LEU A 84 2.86 0.40 -12.46
N ILE A 85 2.14 0.40 -11.33
CA ILE A 85 2.48 -0.42 -10.15
C ILE A 85 2.57 -1.91 -10.51
N PHE A 86 1.52 -2.50 -11.10
CA PHE A 86 1.54 -3.92 -11.45
C PHE A 86 2.51 -4.24 -12.60
N PRO A 87 2.53 -3.49 -13.72
CA PRO A 87 3.53 -3.71 -14.77
C PRO A 87 4.98 -3.66 -14.27
N SER A 88 5.31 -2.67 -13.43
CA SER A 88 6.66 -2.55 -12.85
C SER A 88 6.97 -3.69 -11.89
N SER A 89 6.01 -4.14 -11.08
CA SER A 89 6.18 -5.29 -10.19
C SER A 89 6.46 -6.59 -10.98
N ILE A 90 5.70 -6.86 -12.06
CA ILE A 90 5.94 -7.99 -12.98
C ILE A 90 7.38 -7.91 -13.53
N LEU A 91 7.76 -6.76 -14.08
CA LEU A 91 9.07 -6.57 -14.70
C LEU A 91 10.22 -6.73 -13.70
N ILE A 92 10.11 -6.10 -12.53
CA ILE A 92 11.13 -6.20 -11.47
C ILE A 92 11.32 -7.66 -11.09
N ARG A 93 10.23 -8.39 -10.87
CA ARG A 93 10.29 -9.81 -10.50
C ARG A 93 10.99 -10.64 -11.58
N TRP A 94 10.58 -10.52 -12.84
CA TRP A 94 11.22 -11.23 -13.95
C TRP A 94 12.73 -10.95 -14.05
N VAL A 95 13.17 -9.75 -13.69
CA VAL A 95 14.58 -9.35 -13.71
C VAL A 95 15.33 -9.85 -12.47
N THR A 96 14.73 -9.82 -11.28
CA THR A 96 15.44 -10.03 -10.01
C THR A 96 15.43 -11.46 -9.51
N THR A 97 14.34 -12.20 -9.66
CA THR A 97 14.28 -13.60 -9.22
C THR A 97 14.82 -14.55 -10.28
N GLY A 98 14.98 -14.07 -11.52
CA GLY A 98 15.01 -14.97 -12.65
C GLY A 98 13.64 -15.65 -12.80
N ASN A 99 13.45 -16.37 -13.89
CA ASN A 99 12.20 -17.05 -14.13
C ASN A 99 12.06 -18.24 -13.16
N ASP A 100 11.48 -18.00 -11.97
CA ASP A 100 11.20 -18.99 -10.91
C ASP A 100 10.22 -20.10 -11.35
N GLY A 101 9.87 -20.13 -12.64
CA GLY A 101 9.13 -21.16 -13.31
C GLY A 101 7.66 -20.79 -13.48
N PHE A 102 6.79 -21.79 -13.30
CA PHE A 102 5.35 -21.67 -13.53
C PHE A 102 4.66 -20.44 -12.87
N PRO A 103 5.00 -20.02 -11.64
CA PRO A 103 4.35 -18.88 -10.99
C PRO A 103 4.50 -17.55 -11.74
N GLU A 104 5.54 -17.37 -12.54
CA GLU A 104 5.75 -16.15 -13.33
C GLU A 104 4.81 -16.06 -14.54
N PHE A 105 4.26 -17.20 -14.97
CA PHE A 105 3.35 -17.30 -16.11
C PHE A 105 1.88 -17.35 -15.70
N VAL A 106 1.57 -17.42 -14.40
CA VAL A 106 0.19 -17.39 -13.88
C VAL A 106 -0.62 -16.20 -14.40
N PRO A 107 -0.07 -14.97 -14.49
CA PRO A 107 -0.80 -13.85 -15.10
C PRO A 107 -1.24 -14.08 -16.55
N LEU A 108 -0.52 -14.94 -17.31
CA LEU A 108 -0.84 -15.28 -18.69
C LEU A 108 -1.99 -16.31 -18.81
N LEU A 109 -2.44 -16.89 -17.69
CA LEU A 109 -3.62 -17.77 -17.69
C LEU A 109 -4.90 -17.00 -18.06
N VAL A 110 -4.98 -15.71 -17.73
CA VAL A 110 -6.12 -14.85 -18.08
C VAL A 110 -6.27 -14.70 -19.61
N PRO A 111 -5.26 -14.21 -20.36
CA PRO A 111 -5.38 -14.15 -21.81
C PRO A 111 -5.54 -15.54 -22.45
N ALA A 112 -4.92 -16.59 -21.89
CA ALA A 112 -5.13 -17.96 -22.37
C ALA A 112 -6.59 -18.43 -22.20
N ALA A 113 -7.23 -18.12 -21.06
CA ALA A 113 -8.63 -18.43 -20.82
C ALA A 113 -9.56 -17.62 -21.74
N MET A 114 -9.24 -16.36 -22.01
CA MET A 114 -9.98 -15.52 -22.97
C MET A 114 -9.92 -16.13 -24.38
N MET A 115 -8.74 -16.59 -24.81
CA MET A 115 -8.59 -17.29 -26.09
C MET A 115 -9.39 -18.60 -26.14
N LEU A 116 -9.30 -19.42 -25.09
CA LEU A 116 -10.08 -20.67 -24.97
C LEU A 116 -11.59 -20.43 -25.05
N GLY A 117 -12.08 -19.44 -24.29
CA GLY A 117 -13.51 -19.09 -24.25
C GLY A 117 -14.04 -18.53 -25.57
N SER A 118 -13.17 -17.96 -26.41
CA SER A 118 -13.56 -17.47 -27.73
C SER A 118 -13.89 -18.57 -28.74
N GLY A 119 -13.40 -19.80 -28.53
CA GLY A 119 -13.53 -20.91 -29.48
C GLY A 119 -12.69 -20.78 -30.76
N PHE A 120 -11.88 -19.72 -30.89
CA PHE A 120 -11.06 -19.44 -32.07
C PHE A 120 -9.58 -19.29 -31.72
N TRP A 121 -8.73 -20.09 -32.35
CA TRP A 121 -7.27 -19.98 -32.26
C TRP A 121 -6.70 -19.21 -33.46
N ALA A 122 -7.17 -17.98 -33.64
CA ALA A 122 -6.70 -17.09 -34.70
C ALA A 122 -5.73 -16.04 -34.16
N THR A 123 -4.80 -15.59 -35.00
CA THR A 123 -3.84 -14.52 -34.68
C THR A 123 -4.53 -13.26 -34.15
N GLU A 124 -5.68 -12.90 -34.73
CA GLU A 124 -6.47 -11.75 -34.28
C GLU A 124 -7.01 -11.91 -32.86
N VAL A 125 -7.41 -13.13 -32.49
CA VAL A 125 -7.90 -13.44 -31.14
C VAL A 125 -6.78 -13.37 -30.13
N PHE A 126 -5.58 -13.83 -30.49
CA PHE A 126 -4.40 -13.68 -29.64
C PHE A 126 -4.11 -12.19 -29.36
N PHE A 127 -4.01 -11.36 -30.40
CA PHE A 127 -3.74 -9.94 -30.21
C PHE A 127 -4.84 -9.23 -29.43
N SER A 128 -6.11 -9.58 -29.66
CA SER A 128 -7.24 -9.06 -28.90
C SER A 128 -7.18 -9.46 -27.42
N ALA A 129 -6.87 -10.73 -27.12
CA ALA A 129 -6.74 -11.22 -25.76
C ALA A 129 -5.59 -10.53 -25.02
N VAL A 130 -4.43 -10.37 -25.66
CA VAL A 130 -3.29 -9.63 -25.10
C VAL A 130 -3.63 -8.16 -24.88
N TYR A 131 -4.29 -7.51 -25.84
CA TYR A 131 -4.73 -6.11 -25.71
C TYR A 131 -5.63 -5.91 -24.49
N TRP A 132 -6.69 -6.71 -24.37
CA TRP A 132 -7.62 -6.60 -23.24
C TRP A 132 -6.99 -7.01 -21.92
N TRP A 133 -6.09 -7.98 -21.91
CA TRP A 133 -5.32 -8.33 -20.71
C TRP A 133 -4.48 -7.15 -20.22
N ILE A 134 -3.79 -6.44 -21.12
CA ILE A 134 -3.05 -5.21 -20.77
C ILE A 134 -4.00 -4.14 -20.23
N VAL A 135 -5.16 -3.92 -20.88
CA VAL A 135 -6.15 -2.94 -20.40
C VAL A 135 -6.64 -3.27 -18.99
N ILE A 136 -7.01 -4.53 -18.73
CA ILE A 136 -7.43 -5.00 -17.40
C ILE A 136 -6.31 -4.78 -16.38
N LEU A 137 -5.07 -5.13 -16.73
CA LEU A 137 -3.91 -4.97 -15.85
C LEU A 137 -3.69 -3.49 -15.48
N LEU A 138 -3.77 -2.58 -16.45
CA LEU A 138 -3.59 -1.14 -16.23
C LEU A 138 -4.71 -0.54 -15.37
N ILE A 139 -5.97 -0.94 -15.59
CA ILE A 139 -7.12 -0.49 -14.79
C ILE A 139 -7.01 -1.04 -13.36
N ALA A 140 -6.66 -2.32 -13.20
CA ALA A 140 -6.47 -2.93 -11.89
C ALA A 140 -5.33 -2.25 -11.13
N SER A 141 -4.19 -1.98 -11.81
CA SER A 141 -3.06 -1.25 -11.23
C SER A 141 -3.47 0.16 -10.81
N PHE A 142 -4.18 0.89 -11.67
CA PHE A 142 -4.67 2.23 -11.34
C PHE A 142 -5.60 2.21 -10.13
N THR A 143 -6.54 1.27 -10.08
CA THR A 143 -7.51 1.14 -8.98
C THR A 143 -6.79 0.81 -7.67
N PHE A 144 -5.84 -0.13 -7.72
CA PHE A 144 -5.01 -0.50 -6.58
C PHE A 144 -4.19 0.70 -6.07
N GLY A 145 -3.52 1.43 -6.96
CA GLY A 145 -2.75 2.62 -6.59
C GLY A 145 -3.63 3.75 -6.06
N LEU A 146 -4.78 3.98 -6.69
CA LEU A 146 -5.76 4.99 -6.26
C LEU A 146 -6.24 4.69 -4.85
N VAL A 147 -6.61 3.44 -4.55
CA VAL A 147 -7.05 3.06 -3.21
C VAL A 147 -5.86 3.08 -2.25
N GLY A 148 -4.82 2.28 -2.47
CA GLY A 148 -3.74 2.05 -1.51
C GLY A 148 -2.96 3.32 -1.15
N ILE A 149 -2.62 4.16 -2.12
CA ILE A 149 -1.81 5.37 -1.89
C ILE A 149 -2.65 6.51 -1.29
N ASN A 150 -3.96 6.52 -1.53
CA ASN A 150 -4.86 7.53 -0.99
C ASN A 150 -5.64 7.02 0.23
N ALA A 151 -5.27 5.86 0.79
CA ALA A 151 -5.97 5.21 1.89
C ALA A 151 -5.72 5.81 3.27
N GLY A 152 -5.58 7.13 3.39
CA GLY A 152 -5.44 7.80 4.69
C GLY A 152 -4.03 7.73 5.30
N HIS A 153 -3.05 7.09 4.64
CA HIS A 153 -1.63 7.12 5.07
C HIS A 153 -0.94 8.43 4.78
N HIS A 154 -1.23 9.06 3.65
CA HIS A 154 -0.44 10.17 3.14
C HIS A 154 -1.14 11.51 3.30
N HIS A 155 -1.86 11.72 4.40
CA HIS A 155 -2.50 13.00 4.69
C HIS A 155 -1.50 13.98 5.37
N PRO A 156 -1.58 15.31 5.17
CA PRO A 156 -0.66 16.26 5.81
C PRO A 156 -0.75 16.29 7.32
N GLU A 157 -1.85 15.81 7.90
CA GLU A 157 -2.11 15.84 9.34
C GLU A 157 -1.72 14.55 10.07
N VAL A 158 -1.39 13.48 9.34
CA VAL A 158 -0.89 12.24 9.95
C VAL A 158 0.63 12.26 10.05
N PHE A 159 1.12 11.48 11.00
CA PHE A 159 2.53 11.38 11.29
C PHE A 159 3.30 10.77 10.12
N HIS A 160 4.43 11.39 9.79
CA HIS A 160 5.43 10.82 8.91
C HIS A 160 6.81 10.97 9.54
N ASP A 161 7.72 10.04 9.24
CA ASP A 161 9.08 10.10 9.74
C ASP A 161 9.78 11.41 9.36
N GLY A 162 10.38 12.05 10.38
CA GLY A 162 10.91 13.40 10.31
C GLY A 162 10.04 14.44 11.04
N ASP A 163 8.76 14.15 11.32
CA ASP A 163 7.92 14.96 12.20
C ASP A 163 8.46 14.97 13.65
N ILE A 164 8.06 15.96 14.44
CA ILE A 164 8.57 16.19 15.79
C ILE A 164 7.76 15.33 16.78
N VAL A 165 8.47 14.51 17.56
CA VAL A 165 7.93 13.72 18.68
C VAL A 165 8.67 14.10 19.97
N LYS A 166 8.10 13.78 21.15
CA LYS A 166 8.76 14.01 22.44
C LYS A 166 10.17 13.40 22.41
N SER A 167 11.20 14.21 22.62
CA SER A 167 12.61 13.88 22.30
C SER A 167 13.24 12.78 23.16
N ASN A 168 12.60 12.39 24.26
CA ASN A 168 13.20 11.55 25.30
C ASN A 168 12.48 10.21 25.51
N GLU A 169 11.41 9.94 24.76
CA GLU A 169 10.61 8.73 24.89
C GLU A 169 10.46 8.05 23.53
N ARG A 170 10.56 6.72 23.51
CA ARG A 170 10.18 5.95 22.33
C ARG A 170 8.65 6.02 22.24
N MET A 171 8.14 6.52 21.12
CA MET A 171 6.70 6.51 20.86
C MET A 171 6.19 5.06 20.93
N ASP A 172 5.13 4.85 21.71
CA ASP A 172 4.46 3.56 21.78
C ASP A 172 3.97 3.13 20.38
N TRP A 173 4.06 1.83 20.08
CA TRP A 173 3.72 1.32 18.74
C TRP A 173 2.23 1.54 18.41
N GLY A 174 1.33 1.37 19.37
CA GLY A 174 -0.11 1.59 19.16
C GLY A 174 -0.43 3.06 18.93
N VAL A 175 0.16 3.95 19.74
CA VAL A 175 0.08 5.41 19.54
C VAL A 175 0.54 5.79 18.14
N TYR A 176 1.67 5.23 17.72
CA TYR A 176 2.24 5.46 16.40
C TYR A 176 1.31 5.01 15.26
N GLN A 177 0.71 3.82 15.35
CA GLN A 177 -0.27 3.36 14.36
C GLN A 177 -1.44 4.34 14.24
N ILE A 178 -2.00 4.78 15.36
CA ILE A 178 -3.13 5.73 15.38
C ILE A 178 -2.75 7.08 14.78
N LEU A 179 -1.53 7.58 15.04
CA LEU A 179 -1.08 8.87 14.52
C LEU A 179 -0.72 8.83 13.02
N ALA A 180 -0.38 7.67 12.47
CA ALA A 180 0.06 7.49 11.09
C ALA A 180 -1.08 7.30 10.08
N VAL A 181 -2.33 7.14 10.53
CA VAL A 181 -3.46 6.82 9.66
C VAL A 181 -4.69 7.67 9.98
N GLN A 182 -5.65 7.71 9.05
CA GLN A 182 -7.00 8.24 9.25
C GLN A 182 -8.00 7.21 8.73
N ASP A 183 -9.10 7.05 9.47
CA ASP A 183 -10.23 6.25 9.01
C ASP A 183 -11.00 6.97 7.90
N ARG A 184 -11.71 6.21 7.07
CA ARG A 184 -12.62 6.79 6.07
C ARG A 184 -14.06 6.51 6.43
N LEU A 185 -14.67 7.51 7.05
CA LEU A 185 -15.99 7.41 7.69
C LEU A 185 -17.12 7.10 6.70
N GLU A 186 -16.98 7.50 5.43
CA GLU A 186 -18.02 7.31 4.42
C GLU A 186 -18.13 5.86 3.92
N VAL A 187 -17.08 5.07 4.10
CA VAL A 187 -16.99 3.72 3.52
C VAL A 187 -16.92 2.62 4.58
N SER A 188 -16.68 2.94 5.86
CA SER A 188 -16.56 1.96 6.97
C SER A 188 -17.72 0.97 7.02
N ASP A 189 -18.96 1.44 6.88
CA ASP A 189 -20.17 0.63 7.09
C ASP A 189 -20.73 0.01 5.79
N SER A 190 -19.90 -0.14 4.76
CA SER A 190 -20.35 -0.58 3.44
C SER A 190 -19.42 -1.62 2.82
N ILE A 191 -19.88 -2.30 1.76
CA ILE A 191 -19.02 -3.16 0.93
C ILE A 191 -17.84 -2.38 0.33
N LEU A 192 -17.97 -1.06 0.18
CA LEU A 192 -16.88 -0.21 -0.24
C LEU A 192 -15.76 -0.18 0.81
N GLY A 193 -16.08 -0.32 2.10
CA GLY A 193 -15.09 -0.43 3.17
C GLY A 193 -14.15 -1.61 3.00
N LEU A 194 -14.63 -2.74 2.46
CA LEU A 194 -13.82 -3.93 2.18
C LEU A 194 -12.82 -3.73 1.05
N VAL A 195 -13.20 -2.95 0.03
CA VAL A 195 -12.35 -2.71 -1.15
C VAL A 195 -11.58 -1.40 -1.08
N SER A 196 -11.92 -0.54 -0.12
CA SER A 196 -11.27 0.75 0.05
C SER A 196 -10.54 0.91 1.36
N PHE A 197 -10.68 0.04 2.37
CA PHE A 197 -10.10 0.14 3.73
C PHE A 197 -10.76 1.25 4.59
N GLY A 198 -12.05 1.12 4.87
CA GLY A 198 -12.78 2.10 5.70
C GLY A 198 -12.29 2.18 7.15
N ASP A 199 -12.11 1.01 7.77
CA ASP A 199 -11.67 0.84 9.17
C ASP A 199 -10.13 0.78 9.25
N HIS A 200 -9.47 1.79 8.70
CA HIS A 200 -8.04 1.75 8.43
C HIS A 200 -7.19 1.62 9.71
N CYS A 201 -7.50 2.39 10.75
CA CYS A 201 -6.80 2.34 12.03
C CYS A 201 -6.83 0.95 12.65
N LEU A 202 -8.00 0.31 12.65
CA LEU A 202 -8.15 -1.05 13.17
C LEU A 202 -7.47 -2.09 12.26
N HIS A 203 -7.45 -1.87 10.94
CA HIS A 203 -6.66 -2.69 10.04
C HIS A 203 -5.16 -2.62 10.38
N HIS A 204 -4.65 -1.45 10.75
CA HIS A 204 -3.25 -1.30 11.18
C HIS A 204 -2.92 -1.97 12.51
N LEU A 205 -3.84 -1.87 13.47
CA LEU A 205 -3.66 -2.51 14.78
C LEU A 205 -3.84 -4.03 14.70
N PHE A 206 -4.72 -4.51 13.82
CA PHE A 206 -5.11 -5.91 13.71
C PHE A 206 -5.18 -6.39 12.25
N PRO A 207 -4.05 -6.40 11.50
CA PRO A 207 -4.05 -6.66 10.06
C PRO A 207 -4.42 -8.09 9.69
N THR A 208 -4.46 -9.00 10.67
CA THR A 208 -4.86 -10.41 10.50
C THR A 208 -6.34 -10.66 10.77
N LEU A 209 -7.07 -9.69 11.36
CA LEU A 209 -8.50 -9.82 11.58
C LEU A 209 -9.25 -9.50 10.29
N ASP A 210 -10.32 -10.26 10.04
CA ASP A 210 -11.20 -10.00 8.90
C ASP A 210 -11.84 -8.61 9.03
N HIS A 211 -11.91 -7.88 7.92
CA HIS A 211 -12.49 -6.54 7.87
C HIS A 211 -13.96 -6.52 8.34
N SER A 212 -14.70 -7.62 8.16
CA SER A 212 -16.09 -7.73 8.65
C SER A 212 -16.20 -7.63 10.16
N ASN A 213 -15.11 -7.86 10.90
CA ASN A 213 -15.09 -7.87 12.36
C ASN A 213 -14.48 -6.59 12.95
N LEU A 214 -13.74 -5.79 12.17
CA LEU A 214 -13.03 -4.62 12.68
C LEU A 214 -13.99 -3.63 13.33
N ALA A 215 -15.11 -3.31 12.67
CA ALA A 215 -16.11 -2.38 13.20
C ALA A 215 -16.57 -2.67 14.65
N SER A 216 -16.57 -3.94 15.05
CA SER A 216 -16.96 -4.36 16.41
C SER A 216 -15.98 -3.93 17.52
N LEU A 217 -14.73 -3.57 17.16
CA LEU A 217 -13.65 -3.21 18.08
C LEU A 217 -13.53 -1.70 18.32
N TYR A 218 -14.32 -0.87 17.61
CA TYR A 218 -14.31 0.58 17.82
C TYR A 218 -14.65 1.03 19.24
N PRO A 219 -15.57 0.39 20.00
CA PRO A 219 -15.84 0.76 21.38
C PRO A 219 -14.57 0.67 22.25
N GLU A 220 -13.85 -0.44 22.17
CA GLU A 220 -12.60 -0.69 22.89
C GLU A 220 -11.49 0.26 22.42
N LEU A 221 -11.33 0.43 21.10
CA LEU A 221 -10.34 1.36 20.54
C LEU A 221 -10.57 2.80 21.02
N ARG A 222 -11.83 3.27 21.03
CA ARG A 222 -12.18 4.62 21.50
C ARG A 222 -11.87 4.79 22.98
N GLN A 223 -12.16 3.77 23.80
CA GLN A 223 -11.81 3.79 25.21
C GLN A 223 -10.29 3.88 25.40
N THR A 224 -9.50 3.03 24.72
CA THR A 224 -8.04 3.09 24.79
C THR A 224 -7.48 4.42 24.29
N CYS A 225 -8.05 4.99 23.22
CA CYS A 225 -7.63 6.32 22.77
C CYS A 225 -7.87 7.39 23.84
N GLN A 226 -8.98 7.35 24.56
CA GLN A 226 -9.25 8.27 25.67
C GLN A 226 -8.25 8.11 26.81
N GLU A 227 -7.87 6.88 27.15
CA GLU A 227 -6.87 6.58 28.19
C GLU A 227 -5.49 7.17 27.86
N TYR A 228 -5.13 7.23 26.58
CA TYR A 228 -3.85 7.80 26.08
C TYR A 228 -3.95 9.26 25.62
N GLY A 229 -5.12 9.89 25.76
CA GLY A 229 -5.36 11.26 25.29
C GLY A 229 -5.25 11.42 23.76
N LEU A 230 -5.53 10.36 23.01
CA LEU A 230 -5.50 10.32 21.55
C LEU A 230 -6.86 10.64 20.94
N GLU A 231 -6.82 11.25 19.76
CA GLU A 231 -7.99 11.50 18.93
C GLU A 231 -7.97 10.53 17.73
N LEU A 232 -9.02 9.72 17.59
CA LEU A 232 -9.26 8.98 16.36
C LEU A 232 -9.74 9.95 15.28
N ARG A 233 -8.98 10.02 14.20
CA ARG A 233 -9.28 10.92 13.09
C ARG A 233 -9.93 10.18 11.94
N GLY A 234 -10.94 10.81 11.36
CA GLY A 234 -11.58 10.37 10.14
C GLY A 234 -11.46 11.42 9.04
N CYS A 235 -11.58 10.98 7.80
CA CYS A 235 -11.65 11.83 6.62
C CYS A 235 -12.62 11.25 5.59
N SER A 236 -13.13 12.09 4.69
CA SER A 236 -13.82 11.63 3.48
C SER A 236 -12.82 11.05 2.46
N LEU A 237 -13.31 10.29 1.48
CA LEU A 237 -12.44 9.80 0.38
C LEU A 237 -11.78 10.97 -0.35
N TRP A 238 -12.52 12.06 -0.56
CA TRP A 238 -12.00 13.24 -1.24
C TRP A 238 -10.91 13.95 -0.45
N GLU A 239 -11.08 14.08 0.87
CA GLU A 239 -10.04 14.65 1.74
C GLU A 239 -8.79 13.79 1.76
N ALA A 240 -8.93 12.45 1.77
CA ALA A 240 -7.80 11.55 1.70
C ALA A 240 -7.00 11.73 0.38
N ILE A 241 -7.69 11.79 -0.76
CA ILE A 241 -7.06 12.04 -2.07
C ILE A 241 -6.40 13.41 -2.11
N LYS A 242 -7.12 14.48 -1.74
CA LYS A 242 -6.56 15.83 -1.70
C LYS A 242 -5.35 15.92 -0.77
N GLY A 243 -5.45 15.29 0.39
CA GLY A 243 -4.39 15.21 1.39
C GLY A 243 -3.13 14.55 0.84
N GLN A 244 -3.27 13.43 0.13
CA GLN A 244 -2.17 12.74 -0.53
C GLN A 244 -1.32 13.69 -1.38
N PHE A 245 -1.96 14.52 -2.21
CA PHE A 245 -1.25 15.49 -3.05
C PHE A 245 -0.65 16.64 -2.23
N LEU A 246 -1.38 17.15 -1.25
CA LEU A 246 -0.84 18.17 -0.34
C LEU A 246 0.39 17.66 0.40
N GLN A 247 0.43 16.39 0.79
CA GLN A 247 1.55 15.77 1.48
C GLN A 247 2.79 15.66 0.58
N LEU A 248 2.62 15.34 -0.71
CA LEU A 248 3.72 15.40 -1.68
C LEU A 248 4.39 16.78 -1.71
N SER A 249 3.59 17.85 -1.53
CA SER A 249 4.09 19.22 -1.49
C SER A 249 4.66 19.67 -0.13
N ARG A 250 4.37 18.94 0.97
CA ARG A 250 4.79 19.27 2.33
C ARG A 250 6.30 19.16 2.50
N VAL A 251 6.90 20.17 3.13
CA VAL A 251 8.35 20.22 3.47
C VAL A 251 8.61 20.62 4.92
N HIS A 252 7.57 21.09 5.62
CA HIS A 252 7.65 21.41 7.04
C HIS A 252 7.28 20.17 7.86
N LYS A 253 7.79 20.13 9.08
CA LYS A 253 7.51 19.09 10.07
C LYS A 253 6.31 19.52 10.92
N LEU A 254 5.47 18.57 11.28
CA LEU A 254 4.43 18.76 12.28
C LEU A 254 4.91 18.36 13.68
N ASP A 255 4.30 18.96 14.69
CA ASP A 255 4.57 18.64 16.09
C ASP A 255 3.50 17.71 16.66
N PHE A 256 3.93 16.51 17.05
CA PHE A 256 3.13 15.48 17.71
C PHE A 256 3.50 15.31 19.19
N SER A 257 4.42 16.13 19.72
CA SER A 257 4.88 16.03 21.11
C SER A 257 3.78 16.27 22.14
N SER A 258 2.76 17.07 21.80
CA SER A 258 1.61 17.36 22.67
C SER A 258 0.42 16.41 22.48
N LYS A 259 0.47 15.51 21.49
CA LYS A 259 -0.68 14.73 21.03
C LYS A 259 -0.87 13.39 21.73
N HIS A 260 -0.03 13.06 22.72
CA HIS A 260 -0.18 11.90 23.60
C HIS A 260 0.35 12.28 24.99
N GLN A 261 -0.47 12.08 26.02
CA GLN A 261 -0.10 12.38 27.42
C GLN A 261 0.63 11.20 28.04
#